data_AF-A0A7J6MQN2-F1
#
_entry.id   AF-A0A7J6MQN2-F1
#
_cell.length_a   1.000
_cell.length_b   1.000
_cell.length_c   1.000
_cell.angle_alpha   90.00
_cell.angle_beta   90.00
_cell.angle_gamma   90.00
#
_symmetry.space_group_name_H-M   'P 1'
#
loop_
_entity.id
_entity.type
_entity.pdbx_description
1 polymer ?
#
loop_
_entity_poly.entity_id
_entity_poly.type
_entity_poly.pdbx_seq_one_letter_code
_entity_poly.pdbx_strand_id
1 'polypeptide(L)'
;MAAATTDNGVSQESDDLEKSHPSTNLAAIDLDLERTFSNLSSAAGARSQAKILLNRFVEEHPIVGYTQGMNYVATCLIMRHTREGGDCAEEVAYQQFVSIMARLSGLWSDGLPLLEPAIGCYLKCCKKYLPRLYARLVYLNVDPLAYLPTGWLSLFSKWLPMDCVLLVLDLVADLQLQPMKPDKLISCTTMVWLPRVQKTVGADLERASREAARPFPSQQSKTRDTTSDSQGDGTALVEAPTEQAVRRTASSSSAANPLNGGAPGEGVLMNSSQTNNDAGGRCRSEASLKSSTVDSEDTPTTEIARMKMQLSEKDAIIESLRREIAVLKEEREDAIEMQMRCVQAKDELQRELLGEIAQLRDRLGD
;
A
#
# COMPACT_ATOMS: atom_id res chain seq x y z
N MET A 1 -36.40 -4.80 -64.08
CA MET A 1 -36.34 -4.08 -62.79
C MET A 1 -35.93 -5.08 -61.73
N ALA A 2 -35.01 -4.73 -60.83
CA ALA A 2 -34.62 -5.59 -59.72
C ALA A 2 -35.49 -5.29 -58.50
N ALA A 3 -35.93 -6.32 -57.79
CA ALA A 3 -36.52 -6.21 -56.46
C ALA A 3 -35.56 -6.89 -55.49
N ALA A 4 -34.88 -6.10 -54.66
CA ALA A 4 -34.11 -6.61 -53.55
C ALA A 4 -35.00 -6.65 -52.30
N THR A 5 -35.02 -7.79 -51.62
CA THR A 5 -35.55 -7.92 -50.27
C THR A 5 -34.52 -8.73 -49.49
N THR A 6 -33.96 -8.14 -48.45
CA THR A 6 -32.79 -8.66 -47.73
C THR A 6 -33.14 -9.82 -46.81
N ASP A 7 -32.20 -10.75 -46.71
CA ASP A 7 -32.19 -11.83 -45.72
C ASP A 7 -32.09 -11.27 -44.29
N ASN A 8 -32.66 -11.98 -43.32
CA ASN A 8 -32.92 -11.47 -41.98
C ASN A 8 -32.01 -12.15 -40.94
N GLY A 9 -30.71 -12.00 -41.12
CA GLY A 9 -29.67 -12.58 -40.26
C GLY A 9 -29.62 -11.92 -38.88
N VAL A 10 -30.25 -12.56 -37.87
CA VAL A 10 -30.15 -12.15 -36.47
C VAL A 10 -28.82 -12.64 -35.88
N SER A 11 -27.80 -11.79 -35.92
CA SER A 11 -26.57 -12.00 -35.15
C SER A 11 -26.85 -11.80 -33.66
N GLN A 12 -26.67 -12.85 -32.86
CA GLN A 12 -26.61 -12.72 -31.40
C GLN A 12 -25.20 -12.23 -31.01
N GLU A 13 -25.08 -10.94 -30.69
CA GLU A 13 -23.96 -10.38 -29.94
C GLU A 13 -24.38 -10.08 -28.49
N SER A 14 -23.38 -9.97 -27.61
CA SER A 14 -23.46 -9.65 -26.17
C SER A 14 -24.29 -10.59 -25.28
N ASP A 15 -23.61 -11.32 -24.39
CA ASP A 15 -23.86 -11.20 -22.95
C ASP A 15 -22.69 -11.65 -22.04
N ASP A 16 -21.43 -11.48 -22.47
CA ASP A 16 -20.23 -11.74 -21.65
C ASP A 16 -19.91 -10.58 -20.66
N LEU A 17 -20.94 -9.97 -20.06
CA LEU A 17 -20.77 -9.12 -18.87
C LEU A 17 -20.84 -9.99 -17.61
N GLU A 18 -19.72 -10.65 -17.28
CA GLU A 18 -19.54 -11.44 -16.06
C GLU A 18 -19.53 -10.55 -14.81
N LYS A 19 -20.71 -10.06 -14.42
CA LYS A 19 -20.93 -9.30 -13.19
C LYS A 19 -20.54 -10.14 -11.99
N SER A 20 -19.76 -9.58 -11.08
CA SER A 20 -19.39 -10.23 -9.82
C SER A 20 -20.64 -10.70 -9.07
N HIS A 21 -20.81 -12.02 -8.94
CA HIS A 21 -22.01 -12.60 -8.34
C HIS A 21 -22.20 -12.10 -6.89
N PRO A 22 -23.42 -11.72 -6.46
CA PRO A 22 -23.67 -11.20 -5.12
C PRO A 22 -23.18 -12.10 -3.98
N SER A 23 -23.22 -13.43 -4.18
CA SER A 23 -22.68 -14.44 -3.26
C SER A 23 -21.18 -14.27 -2.97
N THR A 24 -20.39 -13.80 -3.93
CA THR A 24 -18.95 -13.55 -3.79
C THR A 24 -18.69 -12.34 -2.88
N ASN A 25 -19.48 -11.27 -3.03
CA ASN A 25 -19.36 -10.06 -2.22
C ASN A 25 -19.69 -10.36 -0.74
N LEU A 26 -20.75 -11.13 -0.48
CA LEU A 26 -21.13 -11.53 0.89
C LEU A 26 -20.03 -12.35 1.59
N ALA A 27 -19.41 -13.30 0.87
CA ALA A 27 -18.29 -14.08 1.40
C ALA A 27 -17.03 -13.23 1.65
N ALA A 28 -16.77 -12.24 0.79
CA ALA A 28 -15.66 -11.30 0.96
C ALA A 28 -15.87 -10.38 2.18
N ILE A 29 -17.10 -9.89 2.40
CA ILE A 29 -17.48 -9.08 3.57
C ILE A 29 -17.21 -9.85 4.86
N ASP A 30 -17.60 -11.12 4.96
CA ASP A 30 -17.38 -11.93 6.17
C ASP A 30 -15.89 -12.14 6.47
N LEU A 31 -15.10 -12.55 5.48
CA LEU A 31 -13.64 -12.73 5.60
C LEU A 31 -12.93 -11.41 5.97
N ASP A 32 -13.46 -10.27 5.52
CA ASP A 32 -12.93 -8.96 5.88
C ASP A 32 -13.33 -8.49 7.28
N LEU A 33 -14.56 -8.76 7.73
CA LEU A 33 -15.00 -8.41 9.07
C LEU A 33 -14.30 -9.24 10.15
N GLU A 34 -13.97 -10.52 9.91
CA GLU A 34 -13.13 -11.30 10.84
C GLU A 34 -11.80 -10.58 11.16
N ARG A 35 -11.15 -9.99 10.15
CA ARG A 35 -9.88 -9.24 10.26
C ARG A 35 -10.02 -7.73 10.52
N THR A 36 -11.25 -7.20 10.63
CA THR A 36 -11.50 -5.78 10.92
C THR A 36 -11.35 -5.51 12.41
N PHE A 37 -10.37 -4.68 12.79
CA PHE A 37 -10.08 -4.31 14.19
C PHE A 37 -10.13 -5.51 15.16
N SER A 38 -9.61 -6.68 14.76
CA SER A 38 -9.75 -7.93 15.53
C SER A 38 -9.09 -7.91 16.91
N ASN A 39 -8.20 -6.93 17.14
CA ASN A 39 -7.56 -6.62 18.42
C ASN A 39 -8.36 -5.66 19.33
N LEU A 40 -9.48 -5.08 18.86
CA LEU A 40 -10.38 -4.24 19.65
C LEU A 40 -11.65 -5.04 20.01
N SER A 41 -11.80 -5.37 21.29
CA SER A 41 -13.04 -5.99 21.82
C SER A 41 -14.28 -5.11 21.59
N SER A 42 -14.14 -3.79 21.66
CA SER A 42 -15.20 -2.82 21.36
C SER A 42 -15.70 -2.86 19.91
N ALA A 43 -14.90 -3.35 18.97
CA ALA A 43 -15.30 -3.50 17.57
C ALA A 43 -16.08 -4.81 17.32
N ALA A 44 -16.17 -5.74 18.29
CA ALA A 44 -16.88 -7.02 18.11
C ALA A 44 -18.39 -6.83 17.89
N GLY A 45 -19.01 -5.91 18.65
CA GLY A 45 -20.39 -5.47 18.38
C GLY A 45 -20.47 -4.84 17.00
N ALA A 46 -19.80 -3.71 16.81
CA ALA A 46 -19.90 -2.85 15.62
C ALA A 46 -19.68 -3.56 14.27
N ARG A 47 -18.85 -4.60 14.21
CA ARG A 47 -18.69 -5.44 13.00
C ARG A 47 -19.98 -6.14 12.57
N SER A 48 -20.84 -6.49 13.54
CA SER A 48 -22.11 -7.18 13.30
C SER A 48 -23.10 -6.25 12.61
N GLN A 49 -23.23 -4.99 13.07
CA GLN A 49 -23.98 -3.97 12.34
C GLN A 49 -23.30 -3.60 11.01
N ALA A 50 -21.96 -3.53 10.97
CA ALA A 50 -21.24 -3.23 9.73
C ALA A 50 -21.49 -4.28 8.64
N LYS A 51 -21.72 -5.55 8.99
CA LYS A 51 -22.19 -6.57 8.02
C LYS A 51 -23.54 -6.19 7.41
N ILE A 52 -24.51 -5.78 8.24
CA ILE A 52 -25.84 -5.37 7.78
C ILE A 52 -25.73 -4.15 6.86
N LEU A 53 -24.94 -3.15 7.27
CA LEU A 53 -24.63 -1.93 6.51
C LEU A 53 -24.03 -2.26 5.13
N LEU A 54 -23.00 -3.11 5.10
CA LEU A 54 -22.29 -3.48 3.86
C LEU A 54 -23.15 -4.33 2.93
N ASN A 55 -23.94 -5.28 3.47
CA ASN A 55 -24.85 -6.09 2.67
C ASN A 55 -25.91 -5.19 1.99
N ARG A 56 -26.55 -4.29 2.75
CA ARG A 56 -27.50 -3.30 2.23
C ARG A 56 -26.85 -2.42 1.15
N PHE A 57 -25.61 -1.98 1.36
CA PHE A 57 -24.88 -1.19 0.36
C PHE A 57 -24.66 -1.97 -0.95
N VAL A 58 -24.28 -3.26 -0.88
CA VAL A 58 -24.09 -4.09 -2.08
C VAL A 58 -25.42 -4.33 -2.81
N GLU A 59 -26.52 -4.47 -2.08
CA GLU A 59 -27.87 -4.65 -2.63
C GLU A 59 -28.40 -3.35 -3.30
N GLU A 60 -28.19 -2.18 -2.68
CA GLU A 60 -28.61 -0.87 -3.21
C GLU A 60 -27.66 -0.33 -4.31
N HIS A 61 -26.37 -0.68 -4.27
CA HIS A 61 -25.33 -0.16 -5.17
C HIS A 61 -24.49 -1.27 -5.87
N PRO A 62 -25.11 -2.20 -6.62
CA PRO A 62 -24.42 -3.37 -7.20
C PRO A 62 -23.37 -3.04 -8.28
N ILE A 63 -23.31 -1.80 -8.77
CA ILE A 63 -22.26 -1.30 -9.69
C ILE A 63 -20.98 -0.95 -8.92
N VAL A 64 -21.08 -0.56 -7.65
CA VAL A 64 -19.92 -0.33 -6.77
C VAL A 64 -19.54 -1.62 -6.04
N GLY A 65 -20.53 -2.43 -5.67
CA GLY A 65 -20.32 -3.72 -5.04
C GLY A 65 -19.58 -3.60 -3.70
N TYR A 66 -18.62 -4.49 -3.47
CA TYR A 66 -17.79 -4.49 -2.27
C TYR A 66 -16.30 -4.62 -2.61
N THR A 67 -15.50 -3.68 -2.11
CA THR A 67 -14.04 -3.66 -2.26
C THR A 67 -13.37 -3.62 -0.90
N GLN A 68 -12.31 -4.43 -0.72
CA GLN A 68 -11.57 -4.53 0.54
C GLN A 68 -11.10 -3.15 1.03
N GLY A 69 -11.43 -2.82 2.28
CA GLY A 69 -11.18 -1.53 2.91
C GLY A 69 -12.47 -0.85 3.37
N MET A 70 -13.57 -1.02 2.61
CA MET A 70 -14.91 -0.50 2.94
C MET A 70 -15.41 -1.02 4.30
N ASN A 71 -15.06 -2.27 4.65
CA ASN A 71 -15.29 -2.88 5.96
C ASN A 71 -14.79 -2.05 7.16
N TYR A 72 -13.62 -1.42 7.04
CA TYR A 72 -13.09 -0.56 8.10
C TYR A 72 -13.91 0.74 8.22
N VAL A 73 -14.27 1.35 7.08
CA VAL A 73 -15.06 2.58 7.03
C VAL A 73 -16.44 2.37 7.66
N ALA A 74 -17.15 1.29 7.26
CA ALA A 74 -18.44 0.92 7.83
C ALA A 74 -18.34 0.69 9.36
N THR A 75 -17.33 -0.08 9.80
CA THR A 75 -17.15 -0.38 11.23
C THR A 75 -16.85 0.88 12.04
N CYS A 76 -16.03 1.82 11.53
CA CYS A 76 -15.78 3.09 12.19
C CYS A 76 -17.03 3.98 12.32
N LEU A 77 -17.85 4.07 11.26
CA LEU A 77 -19.10 4.84 11.29
C LEU A 77 -20.11 4.24 12.28
N ILE A 78 -20.26 2.92 12.32
CA ILE A 78 -21.05 2.26 13.37
C ILE A 78 -20.49 2.56 14.76
N MET A 79 -19.18 2.37 14.99
CA MET A 79 -18.55 2.62 16.29
C MET A 79 -18.71 4.08 16.76
N ARG A 80 -18.85 5.01 15.81
CA ARG A 80 -19.16 6.41 16.09
C ARG A 80 -20.60 6.57 16.57
N HIS A 81 -21.58 6.29 15.71
CA HIS A 81 -22.98 6.63 15.99
C HIS A 81 -23.58 5.78 17.12
N THR A 82 -23.14 4.53 17.29
CA THR A 82 -23.56 3.69 18.44
C THR A 82 -22.97 4.17 19.78
N ARG A 83 -21.87 4.93 19.78
CA ARG A 83 -21.33 5.61 20.99
C ARG A 83 -22.14 6.86 21.36
N GLU A 84 -22.78 7.50 20.39
CA GLU A 84 -23.63 8.68 20.57
C GLU A 84 -25.06 8.31 21.03
N GLY A 85 -25.50 7.07 20.79
CA GLY A 85 -26.57 6.42 21.56
C GLY A 85 -28.01 6.79 21.20
N GLY A 86 -28.27 7.35 20.01
CA GLY A 86 -29.61 7.67 19.52
C GLY A 86 -30.26 6.57 18.67
N ASP A 87 -31.59 6.50 18.68
CA ASP A 87 -32.39 5.46 18.00
C ASP A 87 -32.17 5.35 16.47
N CYS A 88 -31.62 6.40 15.84
CA CYS A 88 -31.35 6.46 14.40
C CYS A 88 -29.87 6.18 14.03
N ALA A 89 -29.02 5.77 14.99
CA ALA A 89 -27.57 5.68 14.81
C ALA A 89 -27.11 4.87 13.58
N GLU A 90 -27.74 3.72 13.32
CA GLU A 90 -27.37 2.85 12.19
C GLU A 90 -27.73 3.45 10.82
N GLU A 91 -28.84 4.18 10.73
CA GLU A 91 -29.27 4.86 9.49
C GLU A 91 -28.41 6.09 9.21
N VAL A 92 -28.02 6.87 10.24
CA VAL A 92 -27.07 7.98 10.07
C VAL A 92 -25.69 7.45 9.63
N ALA A 93 -25.24 6.33 10.20
CA ALA A 93 -24.02 5.66 9.77
C ALA A 93 -24.09 5.19 8.30
N TYR A 94 -25.24 4.64 7.87
CA TYR A 94 -25.46 4.24 6.47
C TYR A 94 -25.45 5.44 5.52
N GLN A 95 -26.17 6.53 5.83
CA GLN A 95 -26.23 7.72 5.00
C GLN A 95 -24.86 8.41 4.87
N GLN A 96 -24.08 8.48 5.96
CA GLN A 96 -22.69 8.95 5.89
C GLN A 96 -21.82 8.01 5.04
N PHE A 97 -21.97 6.68 5.18
CA PHE A 97 -21.23 5.71 4.38
C PHE A 97 -21.51 5.87 2.88
N VAL A 98 -22.79 5.94 2.47
CA VAL A 98 -23.20 6.16 1.07
C VAL A 98 -22.65 7.49 0.54
N SER A 99 -22.71 8.57 1.31
CA SER A 99 -22.15 9.88 0.94
C SER A 99 -20.63 9.81 0.68
N ILE A 100 -19.89 9.15 1.58
CA ILE A 100 -18.45 8.93 1.47
C ILE A 100 -18.12 8.06 0.24
N MET A 101 -18.85 6.97 0.04
CA MET A 101 -18.64 6.05 -1.08
C MET A 101 -19.01 6.69 -2.42
N ALA A 102 -20.01 7.56 -2.49
CA ALA A 102 -20.29 8.33 -3.70
C ALA A 102 -19.15 9.31 -4.01
N ARG A 103 -18.72 10.11 -3.02
CA ARG A 103 -17.72 11.18 -3.20
C ARG A 103 -16.31 10.68 -3.45
N LEU A 104 -15.93 9.54 -2.89
CA LEU A 104 -14.61 8.92 -3.03
C LEU A 104 -14.65 7.61 -3.84
N SER A 105 -15.74 7.33 -4.55
CA SER A 105 -16.02 6.12 -5.36
C SER A 105 -14.82 5.55 -6.11
N GLY A 106 -14.06 6.39 -6.81
CA GLY A 106 -12.86 5.98 -7.54
C GLY A 106 -11.69 5.42 -6.71
N LEU A 107 -11.77 5.39 -5.38
CA LEU A 107 -10.89 4.57 -4.54
C LEU A 107 -11.27 3.08 -4.54
N TRP A 108 -12.53 2.73 -4.79
CA TRP A 108 -13.05 1.37 -4.65
C TRP A 108 -13.67 0.80 -5.94
N SER A 109 -13.98 1.65 -6.93
CA SER A 109 -14.36 1.22 -8.29
C SER A 109 -13.22 0.53 -9.03
N ASP A 110 -13.58 -0.31 -10.01
CA ASP A 110 -12.64 -1.04 -10.87
C ASP A 110 -11.55 -0.13 -11.49
N GLY A 111 -10.31 -0.62 -11.48
CA GLY A 111 -9.15 0.15 -11.93
C GLY A 111 -8.66 1.23 -10.96
N LEU A 112 -9.35 1.45 -9.82
CA LEU A 112 -9.00 2.43 -8.78
C LEU A 112 -8.72 3.84 -9.35
N PRO A 113 -9.60 4.42 -10.19
CA PRO A 113 -9.29 5.60 -11.03
C PRO A 113 -8.97 6.90 -10.27
N LEU A 114 -9.20 6.95 -8.95
CA LEU A 114 -8.80 8.06 -8.09
C LEU A 114 -7.37 7.90 -7.52
N LEU A 115 -6.80 6.71 -7.56
CA LEU A 115 -5.51 6.38 -6.94
C LEU A 115 -4.35 7.12 -7.61
N GLU A 116 -4.15 7.00 -8.93
CA GLU A 116 -3.04 7.68 -9.61
C GLU A 116 -3.13 9.22 -9.54
N PRO A 117 -4.29 9.87 -9.77
CA PRO A 117 -4.42 11.32 -9.58
C PRO A 117 -4.10 11.78 -8.15
N ALA A 118 -4.56 11.03 -7.14
CA ALA A 118 -4.24 11.30 -5.75
C ALA A 118 -2.75 11.07 -5.45
N ILE A 119 -2.09 10.03 -6.00
CA ILE A 119 -0.63 9.85 -5.88
C ILE A 119 0.11 11.03 -6.53
N GLY A 120 -0.31 11.46 -7.72
CA GLY A 120 0.26 12.61 -8.41
C GLY A 120 0.08 13.93 -7.67
N CYS A 121 -1.00 14.10 -6.89
CA CYS A 121 -1.20 15.27 -6.02
C CYS A 121 -0.41 15.14 -4.70
N TYR A 122 -0.43 13.97 -4.07
CA TYR A 122 0.36 13.63 -2.88
C TYR A 122 1.86 13.87 -3.11
N LEU A 123 2.45 13.38 -4.20
CA LEU A 123 3.88 13.57 -4.49
C LEU A 123 4.25 15.05 -4.65
N LYS A 124 3.38 15.87 -5.27
CA LYS A 124 3.59 17.32 -5.39
C LYS A 124 3.54 18.01 -4.03
N CYS A 125 2.62 17.62 -3.16
CA CYS A 125 2.55 18.14 -1.80
C CYS A 125 3.71 17.65 -0.92
N CYS A 126 4.09 16.38 -1.01
CA CYS A 126 5.22 15.79 -0.31
C CYS A 126 6.53 16.52 -0.68
N LYS A 127 6.79 16.71 -1.99
CA LYS A 127 7.95 17.48 -2.47
C LYS A 127 7.96 18.94 -2.01
N LYS A 128 6.79 19.58 -1.88
CA LYS A 128 6.67 20.99 -1.49
C LYS A 128 6.77 21.22 0.02
N TYR A 129 6.10 20.39 0.82
CA TYR A 129 5.91 20.61 2.27
C TYR A 129 6.72 19.66 3.16
N LEU A 130 7.16 18.51 2.64
CA LEU A 130 8.00 17.53 3.35
C LEU A 130 9.23 17.13 2.50
N PRO A 131 10.04 18.10 1.99
CA PRO A 131 11.08 17.83 1.00
C PRO A 131 12.16 16.82 1.45
N ARG A 132 12.51 16.80 2.75
CA ARG A 132 13.45 15.81 3.33
C ARG A 132 12.89 14.38 3.19
N LEU A 133 11.62 14.17 3.51
CA LEU A 133 10.94 12.87 3.37
C LEU A 133 10.79 12.48 1.90
N TYR A 134 10.37 13.40 1.03
CA TYR A 134 10.29 13.16 -0.41
C TYR A 134 11.64 12.71 -0.99
N ALA A 135 12.73 13.40 -0.65
CA ALA A 135 14.07 13.02 -1.08
C ALA A 135 14.48 11.64 -0.57
N ARG A 136 14.13 11.29 0.67
CA ARG A 136 14.41 9.96 1.24
C ARG A 136 13.60 8.85 0.58
N LEU A 137 12.32 9.09 0.25
CA LEU A 137 11.45 8.15 -0.49
C LEU A 137 12.04 7.85 -1.87
N VAL A 138 12.43 8.89 -2.61
CA VAL A 138 13.06 8.75 -3.94
C VAL A 138 14.42 8.05 -3.84
N TYR A 139 15.26 8.41 -2.88
CA TYR A 139 16.56 7.76 -2.66
C TYR A 139 16.45 6.26 -2.34
N LEU A 140 15.44 5.86 -1.56
CA LEU A 140 15.16 4.46 -1.23
C LEU A 140 14.33 3.73 -2.31
N ASN A 141 14.00 4.40 -3.43
CA ASN A 141 13.14 3.90 -4.50
C ASN A 141 11.80 3.30 -4.00
N VAL A 142 11.18 3.95 -3.00
CA VAL A 142 9.91 3.47 -2.41
C VAL A 142 8.73 3.97 -3.23
N ASP A 143 8.09 3.05 -3.95
CA ASP A 143 6.87 3.31 -4.71
C ASP A 143 5.72 3.75 -3.77
N PRO A 144 5.06 4.90 -4.03
CA PRO A 144 3.83 5.31 -3.37
C PRO A 144 2.73 4.23 -3.35
N LEU A 145 2.60 3.42 -4.41
CA LEU A 145 1.62 2.32 -4.50
C LEU A 145 1.89 1.22 -3.47
N ALA A 146 3.13 1.06 -2.99
CA ALA A 146 3.48 0.02 -2.02
C ALA A 146 2.97 0.29 -0.58
N TYR A 147 2.53 1.53 -0.28
CA TYR A 147 1.99 1.88 1.04
C TYR A 147 0.66 2.65 1.01
N LEU A 148 0.48 3.62 0.11
CA LEU A 148 -0.68 4.52 0.14
C LEU A 148 -2.05 3.81 0.07
N PRO A 149 -2.28 2.76 -0.76
CA PRO A 149 -3.56 2.05 -0.81
C PRO A 149 -3.99 1.49 0.56
N THR A 150 -3.05 1.01 1.38
CA THR A 150 -3.32 0.48 2.73
C THR A 150 -4.01 1.53 3.61
N GLY A 151 -3.54 2.77 3.56
CA GLY A 151 -4.17 3.90 4.23
C GLY A 151 -5.47 4.31 3.55
N TRP A 152 -5.44 4.58 2.24
CA TRP A 152 -6.54 5.24 1.54
C TRP A 152 -7.80 4.38 1.42
N LEU A 153 -7.67 3.10 1.06
CA LEU A 153 -8.80 2.18 0.95
C LEU A 153 -9.53 1.93 2.28
N SER A 154 -8.86 2.19 3.41
CA SER A 154 -9.41 2.07 4.76
C SER A 154 -9.77 3.42 5.40
N LEU A 155 -9.72 4.52 4.63
CA LEU A 155 -9.78 5.91 5.12
C LEU A 155 -8.94 6.14 6.38
N PHE A 156 -7.65 5.84 6.25
CA PHE A 156 -6.59 6.05 7.23
C PHE A 156 -6.69 5.19 8.51
N SER A 157 -7.71 4.35 8.64
CA SER A 157 -7.95 3.54 9.85
C SER A 157 -6.94 2.42 10.10
N LYS A 158 -6.17 2.00 9.09
CA LYS A 158 -5.00 1.13 9.28
C LYS A 158 -3.73 1.87 9.76
N TRP A 159 -3.72 3.20 9.73
CA TRP A 159 -2.57 4.03 10.15
C TRP A 159 -2.81 4.81 11.44
N LEU A 160 -4.01 5.35 11.62
CA LEU A 160 -4.38 6.27 12.70
C LEU A 160 -5.06 5.57 13.89
N PRO A 161 -4.88 6.07 15.13
CA PRO A 161 -5.73 5.71 16.27
C PRO A 161 -7.20 6.08 16.01
N MET A 162 -8.14 5.29 16.56
CA MET A 162 -9.57 5.40 16.27
C MET A 162 -10.13 6.82 16.41
N ASP A 163 -9.80 7.57 17.47
CA ASP A 163 -10.32 8.93 17.66
C ASP A 163 -9.84 9.90 16.54
N CYS A 164 -8.64 9.68 15.97
CA CYS A 164 -8.17 10.44 14.81
C CYS A 164 -8.85 9.99 13.51
N VAL A 165 -9.25 8.71 13.39
CA VAL A 165 -10.06 8.22 12.26
C VAL A 165 -11.44 8.86 12.26
N LEU A 166 -12.08 8.99 13.44
CA LEU A 166 -13.39 9.65 13.55
C LEU A 166 -13.34 11.11 13.08
N LEU A 167 -12.30 11.87 13.47
CA LEU A 167 -12.06 13.24 12.98
C LEU A 167 -11.78 13.30 11.46
N VAL A 168 -11.17 12.25 10.89
CA VAL A 168 -10.99 12.15 9.43
C VAL A 168 -12.30 11.79 8.74
N LEU A 169 -13.16 10.97 9.32
CA LEU A 169 -14.48 10.68 8.79
C LEU A 169 -15.40 11.90 8.85
N ASP A 170 -15.34 12.71 9.92
CA ASP A 170 -15.99 14.02 9.98
C ASP A 170 -15.50 14.91 8.84
N LEU A 171 -14.18 15.05 8.66
CA LEU A 171 -13.65 15.80 7.52
C LEU A 171 -14.11 15.22 6.17
N VAL A 172 -14.21 13.90 6.02
CA VAL A 172 -14.63 13.28 4.75
C VAL A 172 -16.17 13.30 4.55
N ALA A 173 -16.97 13.54 5.58
CA ALA A 173 -18.43 13.71 5.51
C ALA A 173 -18.87 15.19 5.48
N ASP A 174 -18.44 16.00 6.45
CA ASP A 174 -18.91 17.37 6.72
C ASP A 174 -18.26 18.44 5.83
N LEU A 175 -17.40 18.05 4.88
CA LEU A 175 -16.77 18.95 3.91
C LEU A 175 -17.77 19.48 2.87
N GLN A 176 -18.66 20.36 3.33
CA GLN A 176 -19.29 21.42 2.52
C GLN A 176 -18.28 22.52 2.12
N LEU A 177 -17.01 22.45 2.57
CA LEU A 177 -15.96 23.43 2.24
C LEU A 177 -15.51 23.31 0.77
N GLN A 178 -16.34 23.86 -0.12
CA GLN A 178 -16.06 24.10 -1.54
C GLN A 178 -15.89 22.81 -2.38
N PRO A 179 -15.95 22.89 -3.73
CA PRO A 179 -15.70 21.74 -4.61
C PRO A 179 -14.21 21.37 -4.69
N MET A 180 -13.60 21.03 -3.55
CA MET A 180 -12.28 20.41 -3.53
C MET A 180 -12.39 19.00 -4.12
N LYS A 181 -11.69 18.79 -5.24
CA LYS A 181 -11.66 17.51 -5.94
C LYS A 181 -11.17 16.36 -5.01
N PRO A 182 -11.72 15.13 -5.16
CA PRO A 182 -11.37 13.99 -4.30
C PRO A 182 -9.87 13.67 -4.21
N ASP A 183 -9.11 13.88 -5.29
CA ASP A 183 -7.66 13.64 -5.35
C ASP A 183 -6.91 14.55 -4.38
N LYS A 184 -7.29 15.83 -4.36
CA LYS A 184 -6.74 16.84 -3.45
C LYS A 184 -7.13 16.56 -2.01
N LEU A 185 -8.37 16.13 -1.74
CA LEU A 185 -8.83 15.79 -0.41
C LEU A 185 -7.97 14.68 0.21
N ILE A 186 -7.88 13.52 -0.45
CA ILE A 186 -7.12 12.38 0.06
C ILE A 186 -5.63 12.75 0.23
N SER A 187 -5.06 13.49 -0.73
CA SER A 187 -3.67 13.96 -0.67
C SER A 187 -3.41 14.91 0.50
N CYS A 188 -4.26 15.92 0.70
CA CYS A 188 -4.11 16.90 1.78
C CYS A 188 -4.32 16.26 3.15
N THR A 189 -5.33 15.40 3.31
CA THR A 189 -5.54 14.61 4.54
C THR A 189 -4.31 13.74 4.82
N THR A 190 -3.77 13.04 3.81
CA THR A 190 -2.52 12.29 3.96
C THR A 190 -1.39 13.17 4.49
N MET A 191 -1.19 14.35 3.90
CA MET A 191 -0.10 15.27 4.30
C MET A 191 -0.24 15.83 5.72
N VAL A 192 -1.47 16.05 6.22
CA VAL A 192 -1.73 16.49 7.60
C VAL A 192 -1.40 15.40 8.63
N TRP A 193 -1.57 14.14 8.25
CA TRP A 193 -1.39 12.99 9.15
C TRP A 193 -0.03 12.29 9.00
N LEU A 194 0.62 12.33 7.83
CA LEU A 194 1.86 11.60 7.54
C LEU A 194 2.98 11.82 8.59
N PRO A 195 3.25 13.05 9.09
CA PRO A 195 4.23 13.25 10.16
C PRO A 195 3.81 12.60 11.49
N ARG A 196 2.52 12.53 11.79
CA ARG A 196 1.97 11.92 13.01
C ARG A 196 1.96 10.39 12.95
N VAL A 197 1.77 9.80 11.76
CA VAL A 197 1.84 8.34 11.54
C VAL A 197 3.20 7.86 11.03
N GLN A 198 4.28 8.65 11.19
CA GLN A 198 5.64 8.23 10.80
C GLN A 198 6.06 6.90 11.44
N LYS A 199 5.52 6.52 12.62
CA LYS A 199 5.73 5.19 13.22
C LYS A 199 4.96 4.07 12.50
N THR A 200 3.67 4.27 12.22
CA THR A 200 2.81 3.24 11.58
C THR A 200 3.15 3.09 10.10
N VAL A 201 3.17 4.21 9.37
CA VAL A 201 3.61 4.27 7.97
C VAL A 201 5.08 3.87 7.86
N GLY A 202 5.93 4.18 8.85
CA GLY A 202 7.32 3.74 8.89
C GLY A 202 7.47 2.22 8.76
N ALA A 203 6.64 1.43 9.43
CA ALA A 203 6.67 -0.03 9.32
C ALA A 203 6.25 -0.55 7.93
N ASP A 204 5.28 0.11 7.28
CA ASP A 204 4.90 -0.17 5.88
C ASP A 204 6.02 0.28 4.90
N LEU A 205 6.65 1.42 5.17
CA LEU A 205 7.72 2.01 4.36
C LEU A 205 9.02 1.19 4.45
N GLU A 206 9.36 0.69 5.63
CA GLU A 206 10.44 -0.27 5.84
C GLU A 206 10.14 -1.62 5.19
N ARG A 207 8.86 -2.03 5.09
CA ARG A 207 8.48 -3.24 4.35
C ARG A 207 8.71 -3.04 2.85
N ALA A 208 8.13 -1.98 2.28
CA ALA A 208 8.30 -1.60 0.88
C ALA A 208 9.77 -1.38 0.50
N SER A 209 10.56 -0.70 1.35
CA SER A 209 11.99 -0.49 1.13
C SER A 209 12.78 -1.81 1.20
N ARG A 210 12.46 -2.71 2.14
CA ARG A 210 13.08 -4.06 2.18
C ARG A 210 12.68 -4.93 1.00
N GLU A 211 11.48 -4.75 0.45
CA GLU A 211 10.99 -5.48 -0.73
C GLU A 211 11.62 -4.96 -2.02
N ALA A 212 11.72 -3.63 -2.20
CA ALA A 212 12.48 -3.01 -3.27
C ALA A 212 13.99 -3.35 -3.22
N ALA A 213 14.53 -3.62 -2.04
CA ALA A 213 15.91 -4.05 -1.84
C ALA A 213 16.14 -5.58 -1.98
N ARG A 214 15.11 -6.40 -2.26
CA ARG A 214 15.33 -7.84 -2.51
C ARG A 214 15.98 -8.03 -3.88
N PRO A 215 17.10 -8.76 -4.01
CA PRO A 215 17.58 -9.19 -5.30
C PRO A 215 16.50 -10.09 -5.96
N PHE A 216 16.26 -9.90 -7.25
CA PHE A 216 15.36 -10.76 -8.01
C PHE A 216 15.80 -12.23 -7.84
N PRO A 217 14.86 -13.17 -7.57
CA PRO A 217 15.19 -14.58 -7.51
C PRO A 217 15.67 -15.01 -8.90
N SER A 218 16.96 -15.33 -9.01
CA SER A 218 17.54 -15.79 -10.26
C SER A 218 16.83 -17.06 -10.71
N GLN A 219 16.28 -17.04 -11.93
CA GLN A 219 15.62 -18.20 -12.52
C GLN A 219 16.66 -19.30 -12.75
N GLN A 220 16.85 -20.18 -11.77
CA GLN A 220 17.65 -21.39 -11.93
C GLN A 220 16.99 -22.27 -12.98
N SER A 221 17.52 -22.24 -14.20
CA SER A 221 17.16 -23.13 -15.29
C SER A 221 17.43 -24.57 -14.88
N LYS A 222 16.40 -25.28 -14.42
CA LYS A 222 16.45 -26.72 -14.17
C LYS A 222 16.67 -27.47 -15.49
N THR A 223 17.93 -27.67 -15.84
CA THR A 223 18.36 -28.68 -16.81
C THR A 223 17.85 -30.02 -16.31
N ARG A 224 16.89 -30.59 -17.07
CA ARG A 224 16.18 -31.80 -16.68
C ARG A 224 16.92 -33.00 -17.24
N ASP A 225 17.98 -33.41 -16.57
CA ASP A 225 18.67 -34.66 -16.89
C ASP A 225 17.70 -35.84 -16.76
N THR A 226 17.64 -36.66 -17.80
CA THR A 226 16.78 -37.85 -17.87
C THR A 226 17.67 -39.09 -17.98
N THR A 227 18.11 -39.61 -16.84
CA THR A 227 18.65 -40.97 -16.75
C THR A 227 17.51 -41.97 -16.65
N SER A 228 17.43 -42.85 -17.65
CA SER A 228 16.61 -44.05 -17.62
C SER A 228 17.27 -45.12 -16.75
N ASP A 229 16.48 -45.87 -15.99
CA ASP A 229 16.82 -47.24 -15.59
C ASP A 229 15.55 -48.09 -15.49
N SER A 230 15.70 -49.42 -15.55
CA SER A 230 14.59 -50.32 -15.92
C SER A 230 14.72 -51.73 -15.34
N GLN A 231 13.57 -52.43 -15.19
CA GLN A 231 13.41 -53.84 -14.77
C GLN A 231 13.78 -54.10 -13.29
N GLY A 232 13.24 -55.11 -12.59
CA GLY A 232 12.08 -56.01 -12.81
C GLY A 232 11.35 -56.21 -11.45
N ASP A 233 10.05 -56.45 -11.38
CA ASP A 233 9.32 -57.71 -11.69
C ASP A 233 9.55 -58.84 -10.66
N GLY A 234 8.48 -59.53 -10.25
CA GLY A 234 8.50 -60.49 -9.13
C GLY A 234 7.22 -60.57 -8.28
N THR A 235 6.15 -61.10 -8.90
CA THR A 235 4.92 -61.76 -8.37
C THR A 235 4.93 -62.27 -6.88
N ALA A 236 3.79 -62.47 -6.19
CA ALA A 236 2.51 -63.05 -6.66
C ALA A 236 1.32 -62.88 -5.68
N LEU A 237 0.08 -63.14 -6.19
CA LEU A 237 -1.10 -63.79 -5.57
C LEU A 237 -1.50 -63.44 -4.09
N VAL A 238 -2.75 -63.14 -3.70
CA VAL A 238 -4.13 -63.18 -4.27
C VAL A 238 -4.87 -61.91 -3.70
N GLU A 239 -6.13 -61.48 -3.93
CA GLU A 239 -7.36 -62.06 -4.47
C GLU A 239 -8.31 -60.96 -5.04
N ALA A 240 -9.35 -61.37 -5.78
CA ALA A 240 -10.45 -60.56 -6.35
C ALA A 240 -11.66 -61.51 -6.63
N PRO A 241 -12.91 -61.06 -6.91
CA PRO A 241 -13.37 -59.75 -7.40
C PRO A 241 -14.59 -59.21 -6.58
N THR A 242 -15.44 -58.23 -6.96
CA THR A 242 -15.72 -57.50 -8.23
C THR A 242 -16.38 -56.14 -7.90
N GLU A 243 -15.92 -55.04 -8.54
CA GLU A 243 -16.70 -54.03 -9.31
C GLU A 243 -18.02 -53.40 -8.78
N GLN A 244 -18.44 -52.17 -9.13
CA GLN A 244 -17.95 -51.03 -9.95
C GLN A 244 -18.80 -49.78 -9.55
N ALA A 245 -18.53 -48.50 -9.89
CA ALA A 245 -17.31 -47.70 -10.11
C ALA A 245 -17.70 -46.22 -10.48
N VAL A 246 -16.70 -45.36 -10.76
CA VAL A 246 -16.78 -44.14 -11.63
C VAL A 246 -17.57 -42.93 -11.07
N ARG A 247 -17.11 -41.66 -11.07
CA ARG A 247 -15.83 -40.92 -11.30
C ARG A 247 -15.93 -39.62 -10.43
N ARG A 248 -14.89 -39.05 -9.79
CA ARG A 248 -13.68 -38.34 -10.31
C ARG A 248 -14.04 -37.19 -11.28
N THR A 249 -13.40 -36.02 -11.26
CA THR A 249 -11.99 -35.68 -10.91
C THR A 249 -11.83 -34.37 -10.13
N ALA A 250 -10.69 -34.24 -9.43
CA ALA A 250 -10.09 -32.95 -9.05
C ALA A 250 -8.83 -32.70 -9.91
N SER A 251 -8.41 -31.44 -10.07
CA SER A 251 -7.21 -31.05 -10.82
C SER A 251 -6.56 -29.79 -10.26
N SER A 252 -5.23 -29.73 -10.29
CA SER A 252 -4.39 -28.61 -9.85
C SER A 252 -3.35 -28.25 -10.93
N SER A 253 -2.51 -27.23 -10.69
CA SER A 253 -1.56 -26.58 -11.63
C SER A 253 -2.23 -25.66 -12.68
N SER A 254 -1.55 -24.72 -13.35
CA SER A 254 -0.12 -24.39 -13.38
C SER A 254 0.11 -22.87 -13.62
N ALA A 255 1.37 -22.43 -13.77
CA ALA A 255 1.77 -21.02 -13.80
C ALA A 255 1.94 -20.39 -15.21
N ALA A 256 1.75 -19.05 -15.24
CA ALA A 256 2.44 -18.01 -16.03
C ALA A 256 2.50 -18.07 -17.58
N ASN A 257 2.07 -16.99 -18.24
CA ASN A 257 3.01 -16.01 -18.84
C ASN A 257 2.32 -14.71 -19.34
N PRO A 258 3.06 -13.59 -19.54
CA PRO A 258 2.55 -12.35 -20.12
C PRO A 258 2.65 -12.31 -21.66
N LEU A 259 1.92 -11.38 -22.29
CA LEU A 259 2.00 -11.08 -23.73
C LEU A 259 2.68 -9.73 -24.02
N ASN A 260 3.11 -9.54 -25.27
CA ASN A 260 4.03 -8.50 -25.73
C ASN A 260 3.65 -7.98 -27.13
N GLY A 261 3.98 -6.71 -27.43
CA GLY A 261 3.78 -6.05 -28.72
C GLY A 261 2.94 -4.76 -28.58
N GLY A 262 3.27 -3.65 -29.26
CA GLY A 262 4.43 -3.37 -30.13
C GLY A 262 4.53 -1.89 -30.52
N ALA A 263 5.70 -1.45 -30.99
CA ALA A 263 5.95 -0.08 -31.46
C ALA A 263 5.66 0.08 -32.98
N PRO A 264 5.51 1.31 -33.51
CA PRO A 264 6.63 2.22 -33.80
C PRO A 264 6.40 3.65 -33.22
N GLY A 265 7.27 4.65 -33.35
CA GLY A 265 8.58 4.80 -34.00
C GLY A 265 9.09 6.26 -33.84
N GLU A 266 10.23 6.60 -34.47
CA GLU A 266 10.92 7.91 -34.41
C GLU A 266 11.59 8.28 -33.05
N GLY A 267 12.75 8.95 -33.00
CA GLY A 267 13.67 9.25 -34.11
C GLY A 267 14.65 10.43 -33.98
N VAL A 268 15.32 10.68 -32.85
CA VAL A 268 16.33 11.77 -32.75
C VAL A 268 17.63 11.33 -32.05
N LEU A 269 18.77 11.82 -32.57
CA LEU A 269 20.14 11.58 -32.06
C LEU A 269 20.60 12.69 -31.10
N MET A 270 21.46 12.34 -30.13
CA MET A 270 22.64 13.10 -29.65
C MET A 270 23.30 12.32 -28.49
N ASN A 271 24.32 11.50 -28.74
CA ASN A 271 25.76 11.81 -28.66
C ASN A 271 26.36 11.98 -27.24
N SER A 272 26.99 10.89 -26.76
CA SER A 272 28.41 10.83 -26.38
C SER A 272 28.97 11.72 -25.25
N SER A 273 29.33 11.07 -24.14
CA SER A 273 30.62 11.29 -23.44
C SER A 273 30.97 10.10 -22.53
N GLN A 274 31.82 9.18 -23.02
CA GLN A 274 32.55 8.23 -22.18
C GLN A 274 33.97 8.76 -21.98
N THR A 275 34.44 8.83 -20.73
CA THR A 275 35.85 9.06 -20.40
C THR A 275 36.50 7.74 -20.01
N ASN A 276 37.40 7.25 -20.86
CA ASN A 276 38.11 5.99 -20.63
C ASN A 276 39.11 6.12 -19.47
N ASN A 277 39.00 5.23 -18.48
CA ASN A 277 40.12 4.82 -17.65
C ASN A 277 40.53 3.43 -18.11
N ASP A 278 41.68 3.29 -18.76
CA ASP A 278 42.32 1.98 -18.91
C ASP A 278 43.84 2.14 -18.98
N ALA A 279 44.57 1.33 -18.21
CA ALA A 279 45.99 1.54 -17.94
C ALA A 279 46.77 0.24 -17.89
N GLY A 280 47.86 0.17 -18.66
CA GLY A 280 49.06 -0.59 -18.29
C GLY A 280 48.99 -2.12 -18.39
N GLY A 281 49.22 -2.64 -19.60
CA GLY A 281 50.23 -3.69 -19.81
C GLY A 281 50.03 -5.07 -19.15
N ARG A 282 49.47 -6.02 -19.90
CA ARG A 282 49.75 -7.44 -19.67
C ARG A 282 51.21 -7.77 -20.07
N CYS A 283 52.09 -7.95 -19.10
CA CYS A 283 53.36 -8.65 -19.32
C CYS A 283 53.17 -10.17 -19.17
N ARG A 284 53.94 -10.98 -19.90
CA ARG A 284 53.76 -12.44 -19.97
C ARG A 284 54.67 -13.16 -18.96
N SER A 285 54.14 -14.26 -18.42
CA SER A 285 54.78 -15.12 -17.42
C SER A 285 56.08 -15.79 -17.88
N GLU A 286 57.11 -15.80 -17.03
CA GLU A 286 57.95 -16.98 -16.75
C GLU A 286 58.90 -16.73 -15.57
N ALA A 287 58.77 -17.48 -14.46
CA ALA A 287 59.85 -17.70 -13.47
C ALA A 287 59.52 -18.81 -12.46
N SER A 288 60.38 -19.83 -12.42
CA SER A 288 60.83 -20.61 -11.24
C SER A 288 59.79 -21.08 -10.20
N LEU A 289 59.59 -22.40 -10.13
CA LEU A 289 59.24 -23.05 -8.85
C LEU A 289 60.34 -22.73 -7.81
N LYS A 290 59.94 -22.34 -6.60
CA LYS A 290 60.76 -22.52 -5.40
C LYS A 290 59.88 -23.06 -4.27
N SER A 291 60.25 -24.24 -3.79
CA SER A 291 59.74 -24.76 -2.52
C SER A 291 60.33 -23.94 -1.38
N SER A 292 59.47 -23.43 -0.49
CA SER A 292 59.90 -22.82 0.78
C SER A 292 58.82 -23.05 1.84
N THR A 293 58.96 -24.14 2.59
CA THR A 293 58.32 -24.30 3.90
C THR A 293 58.90 -23.26 4.85
N VAL A 294 58.09 -22.29 5.26
CA VAL A 294 58.40 -21.36 6.36
C VAL A 294 57.11 -21.14 7.17
N ASP A 295 57.28 -21.00 8.47
CA ASP A 295 56.27 -21.21 9.50
C ASP A 295 55.13 -20.18 9.51
N SER A 296 53.93 -20.67 9.86
CA SER A 296 52.72 -19.87 10.05
C SER A 296 52.69 -19.19 11.43
N GLU A 297 53.71 -18.39 11.75
CA GLU A 297 53.64 -17.47 12.89
C GLU A 297 52.71 -16.30 12.55
N ASP A 298 51.43 -16.47 12.85
CA ASP A 298 50.41 -15.41 12.80
C ASP A 298 50.70 -14.40 13.93
N THR A 299 51.69 -13.53 13.69
CA THR A 299 52.26 -12.67 14.74
C THR A 299 51.19 -11.74 15.32
N PRO A 300 50.96 -11.75 16.66
CA PRO A 300 49.79 -11.11 17.27
C PRO A 300 49.75 -9.59 17.09
N THR A 301 50.88 -8.96 16.76
CA THR A 301 50.98 -7.57 16.29
C THR A 301 50.09 -7.27 15.09
N THR A 302 49.93 -8.22 14.15
CA THR A 302 49.10 -8.03 12.95
C THR A 302 47.61 -8.07 13.26
N GLU A 303 47.18 -8.98 14.14
CA GLU A 303 45.79 -9.09 14.57
C GLU A 303 45.39 -7.86 15.41
N ILE A 304 46.26 -7.41 16.32
CA ILE A 304 46.08 -6.17 17.09
C ILE A 304 45.93 -4.95 16.16
N ALA A 305 46.68 -4.89 15.06
CA ALA A 305 46.53 -3.82 14.07
C ALA A 305 45.17 -3.88 13.35
N ARG A 306 44.71 -5.08 12.97
CA ARG A 306 43.38 -5.31 12.37
C ARG A 306 42.25 -4.89 13.32
N MET A 307 42.31 -5.26 14.60
CA MET A 307 41.33 -4.87 15.61
C MET A 307 41.29 -3.35 15.82
N LYS A 308 42.46 -2.68 15.88
CA LYS A 308 42.54 -1.21 16.01
C LYS A 308 41.89 -0.48 14.83
N MET A 309 42.06 -1.00 13.61
CA MET A 309 41.41 -0.44 12.42
C MET A 309 39.87 -0.56 12.51
N GLN A 310 39.36 -1.73 12.90
CA GLN A 310 37.92 -1.96 13.08
C GLN A 310 37.31 -1.16 14.24
N LEU A 311 38.08 -0.85 15.28
CA LEU A 311 37.67 0.08 16.34
C LEU A 311 37.53 1.51 15.80
N SER A 312 38.54 2.02 15.09
CA SER A 312 38.51 3.35 14.47
C SER A 312 37.35 3.53 13.47
N GLU A 313 37.02 2.48 12.70
CA GLU A 313 35.86 2.45 11.81
C GLU A 313 34.53 2.54 12.58
N LYS A 314 34.39 1.78 13.67
CA LYS A 314 33.19 1.82 14.53
C LYS A 314 33.03 3.15 15.25
N ASP A 315 34.12 3.76 15.72
CA ASP A 315 34.10 5.08 16.35
C ASP A 315 33.65 6.16 15.36
N ALA A 316 34.11 6.09 14.10
CA ALA A 316 33.65 7.00 13.04
C ALA A 316 32.15 6.84 12.73
N ILE A 317 31.62 5.60 12.75
CA ILE A 317 30.18 5.32 12.59
C ILE A 317 29.39 5.87 13.80
N ILE A 318 29.87 5.67 15.03
CA ILE A 318 29.26 6.18 16.25
C ILE A 318 29.19 7.72 16.22
N GLU A 319 30.26 8.40 15.81
CA GLU A 319 30.24 9.86 15.64
C GLU A 319 29.37 10.34 14.48
N SER A 320 29.11 9.51 13.45
CA SER A 320 28.10 9.83 12.43
C SER A 320 26.68 9.76 13.00
N LEU A 321 26.35 8.68 13.71
CA LEU A 321 25.04 8.49 14.34
C LEU A 321 24.77 9.53 15.44
N ARG A 322 25.79 9.95 16.20
CA ARG A 322 25.67 11.05 17.19
C ARG A 322 25.25 12.37 16.54
N ARG A 323 25.81 12.70 15.37
CA ARG A 323 25.43 13.89 14.59
C ARG A 323 24.01 13.79 14.02
N GLU A 324 23.63 12.63 13.48
CA GLU A 324 22.26 12.39 12.99
C GLU A 324 21.22 12.51 14.12
N ILE A 325 21.50 11.93 15.30
CA ILE A 325 20.64 12.05 16.49
C ILE A 325 20.55 13.50 17.00
N ALA A 326 21.58 14.32 16.83
CA ALA A 326 21.53 15.74 17.19
C ALA A 326 20.57 16.51 16.27
N VAL A 327 20.69 16.34 14.95
CA VAL A 327 19.78 16.96 13.96
C VAL A 327 18.33 16.52 14.18
N LEU A 328 18.08 15.23 14.44
CA LEU A 328 16.74 14.71 14.72
C LEU A 328 16.13 15.22 16.04
N LYS A 329 16.93 15.75 16.97
CA LYS A 329 16.43 16.45 18.17
C LYS A 329 16.04 17.90 17.84
N GLU A 330 16.89 18.60 17.11
CA GLU A 330 16.64 19.96 16.62
C GLU A 330 15.35 20.01 15.78
N GLU A 331 15.20 19.11 14.79
CA GLU A 331 13.97 18.96 14.00
C GLU A 331 12.71 18.69 14.86
N ARG A 332 12.87 17.96 15.97
CA ARG A 332 11.77 17.64 16.89
C ARG A 332 11.40 18.85 17.75
N GLU A 333 12.36 19.67 18.14
CA GLU A 333 12.14 20.88 18.94
C GLU A 333 11.48 21.96 18.08
N ASP A 334 11.94 22.17 16.84
CA ASP A 334 11.26 22.99 15.80
C ASP A 334 9.80 22.57 15.60
N ALA A 335 9.55 21.26 15.46
CA ALA A 335 8.20 20.72 15.24
C ALA A 335 7.27 20.93 16.45
N ILE A 336 7.82 20.86 17.67
CA ILE A 336 7.08 21.15 18.91
C ILE A 336 6.75 22.65 18.99
N GLU A 337 7.71 23.53 18.66
CA GLU A 337 7.47 24.98 18.68
C GLU A 337 6.42 25.39 17.63
N MET A 338 6.52 24.86 16.41
CA MET A 338 5.51 25.06 15.36
C MET A 338 4.13 24.58 15.82
N GLN A 339 4.04 23.43 16.49
CA GLN A 339 2.77 22.95 17.03
C GLN A 339 2.22 23.88 18.12
N MET A 340 3.06 24.42 19.01
CA MET A 340 2.64 25.41 20.01
C MET A 340 2.11 26.69 19.37
N ARG A 341 2.79 27.23 18.34
CA ARG A 341 2.32 28.41 17.58
C ARG A 341 0.97 28.15 16.91
N CYS A 342 0.74 26.94 16.36
CA CYS A 342 -0.56 26.56 15.80
C CYS A 342 -1.69 26.48 16.84
N VAL A 343 -1.40 26.06 18.08
CA VAL A 343 -2.40 26.07 19.17
C VAL A 343 -2.72 27.50 19.58
N GLN A 344 -1.70 28.34 19.77
CA GLN A 344 -1.88 29.76 20.13
C GLN A 344 -2.73 30.52 19.09
N ALA A 345 -2.45 30.34 17.79
CA ALA A 345 -3.23 30.95 16.72
C ALA A 345 -4.70 30.45 16.68
N LYS A 346 -4.95 29.18 17.03
CA LYS A 346 -6.32 28.65 17.17
C LYS A 346 -7.05 29.30 18.34
N ASP A 347 -6.40 29.41 19.49
CA ASP A 347 -6.99 30.01 20.70
C ASP A 347 -7.23 31.52 20.55
N GLU A 348 -6.48 32.19 19.67
CA GLU A 348 -6.69 33.57 19.24
C GLU A 348 -7.92 33.71 18.32
N LEU A 349 -7.99 32.96 17.22
CA LEU A 349 -9.15 32.94 16.33
C LEU A 349 -10.45 32.56 17.07
N GLN A 350 -10.38 31.63 18.02
CA GLN A 350 -11.53 31.27 18.86
C GLN A 350 -11.98 32.41 19.77
N ARG A 351 -11.05 33.28 20.23
CA ARG A 351 -11.35 34.46 21.04
C ARG A 351 -11.97 35.58 20.20
N GLU A 352 -11.47 35.80 18.99
CA GLU A 352 -12.03 36.75 18.02
C GLU A 352 -13.48 36.37 17.66
N LEU A 353 -13.72 35.11 17.26
CA LEU A 353 -15.05 34.60 16.93
C LEU A 353 -16.06 34.72 18.10
N LEU A 354 -15.62 34.46 19.33
CA LEU A 354 -16.47 34.67 20.52
C LEU A 354 -16.78 36.17 20.76
N GLY A 355 -15.85 37.06 20.42
CA GLY A 355 -16.07 38.52 20.43
C GLY A 355 -17.07 38.98 19.37
N GLU A 356 -16.99 38.45 18.14
CA GLU A 356 -17.98 38.73 17.08
C GLU A 356 -19.37 38.22 17.46
N ILE A 357 -19.47 37.00 18.02
CA ILE A 357 -20.75 36.43 18.49
C ILE A 357 -21.38 37.27 19.61
N ALA A 358 -20.57 37.85 20.50
CA ALA A 358 -21.05 38.78 21.52
C ALA A 358 -21.60 40.07 20.90
N GLN A 359 -20.84 40.72 20.01
CA GLN A 359 -21.29 41.94 19.32
C GLN A 359 -22.55 41.72 18.47
N LEU A 360 -22.69 40.55 17.83
CA LEU A 360 -23.89 40.19 17.08
C LEU A 360 -25.09 39.93 17.98
N ARG A 361 -24.88 39.37 19.19
CA ARG A 361 -25.95 39.21 20.19
C ARG A 361 -26.46 40.56 20.68
N ASP A 362 -25.55 41.48 21.04
CA ASP A 362 -25.93 42.80 21.55
C ASP A 362 -26.73 43.57 20.48
N ARG A 363 -26.31 43.50 19.22
CA ARG A 363 -27.01 44.08 18.05
C ARG A 363 -28.33 43.39 17.66
N LEU A 364 -28.73 42.32 18.35
CA LEU A 364 -30.00 41.62 18.19
C LEU A 364 -30.85 41.65 19.48
N GLY A 365 -30.42 42.39 20.49
CA GLY A 365 -31.15 42.62 21.74
C GLY A 365 -31.97 43.91 21.79
N ASP A 366 -31.78 44.80 20.82
CA ASP A 366 -32.53 46.03 20.55
C ASP A 366 -33.54 45.84 19.38
#